data_AF-A0A2R6EG27-F1
#
_entry.id   AF-A0A2R6EG27-F1
#
_cell.length_a   1.000
_cell.length_b   1.000
_cell.length_c   1.000
_cell.angle_alpha   90.00
_cell.angle_beta   90.00
_cell.angle_gamma   90.00
#
_symmetry.space_group_name_H-M   'P 1'
#
loop_
_entity.id
_entity.type
_entity.pdbx_description
1 polymer ?
#
loop_
_entity_poly.entity_id
_entity_poly.type
_entity_poly.pdbx_seq_one_letter_code
_entity_poly.pdbx_strand_id
1 'polypeptide(L)'
;MDLTPALVARKADAYETVQPLYAVEAEHRETLPDALASGEFGWRDAEWVVQWYYRRYLGAYPDADRRAAEERYGENSYEAVHGAVADAVAADGTAAKLGSLTALSGVDAPVGSAFLAFLHPQRYLAASRREWETLRAAGELDAPYPDPPAVEDYERYLRTCRGVAQRCDCSLWTLSRALWTLGSERDS
;
A
#
# COMPACT_ATOMS: atom_id res chain seq x y z
N MET A 1 22.55 3.14 0.23
CA MET A 1 22.23 3.60 -1.16
C MET A 1 21.60 4.97 -1.03
N ASP A 2 21.77 5.92 -1.95
CA ASP A 2 21.11 7.23 -1.85
C ASP A 2 19.94 7.37 -2.84
N LEU A 3 18.78 7.86 -2.37
CA LEU A 3 17.57 8.05 -3.18
C LEU A 3 17.62 9.40 -3.89
N THR A 4 18.45 9.46 -4.94
CA THR A 4 18.55 10.64 -5.82
C THR A 4 17.37 10.71 -6.81
N PRO A 5 17.02 11.91 -7.33
CA PRO A 5 15.95 12.06 -8.32
C PRO A 5 16.14 11.15 -9.55
N ALA A 6 17.37 11.06 -10.07
CA ALA A 6 17.70 10.24 -11.23
C ALA A 6 17.55 8.73 -10.94
N LEU A 7 17.92 8.27 -9.73
CA LEU A 7 17.73 6.87 -9.34
C LEU A 7 16.24 6.53 -9.23
N VAL A 8 15.47 7.39 -8.56
CA VAL A 8 14.02 7.20 -8.36
C VAL A 8 13.30 7.13 -9.69
N ALA A 9 13.54 8.08 -10.60
CA ALA A 9 12.92 8.08 -11.93
C ALA A 9 13.22 6.77 -12.68
N ARG A 10 14.51 6.40 -12.81
CA ARG A 10 14.91 5.18 -13.52
C ARG A 10 14.29 3.91 -12.93
N LYS A 11 14.18 3.81 -11.60
CA LYS A 11 13.63 2.62 -10.93
C LYS A 11 12.11 2.57 -10.99
N ALA A 12 11.46 3.74 -11.01
CA ALA A 12 10.03 3.84 -11.26
C ALA A 12 9.68 3.38 -12.69
N ASP A 13 10.48 3.75 -13.69
CA ASP A 13 10.27 3.34 -15.09
C ASP A 13 10.45 1.83 -15.27
N ALA A 14 11.41 1.21 -14.58
CA ALA A 14 11.62 -0.23 -14.62
C ALA A 14 10.48 -1.05 -13.98
N TYR A 15 9.61 -0.41 -13.18
CA TYR A 15 8.54 -1.10 -12.44
C TYR A 15 7.58 -1.86 -13.36
N GLU A 16 7.24 -1.30 -14.52
CA GLU A 16 6.34 -1.95 -15.48
C GLU A 16 6.87 -3.31 -15.96
N THR A 17 8.19 -3.44 -16.10
CA THR A 17 8.83 -4.71 -16.50
C THR A 17 9.00 -5.66 -15.31
N VAL A 18 9.16 -5.12 -14.10
CA VAL A 18 9.45 -5.88 -12.87
C VAL A 18 8.18 -6.36 -12.16
N GLN A 19 7.04 -5.68 -12.34
CA GLN A 19 5.78 -6.00 -11.69
C GLN A 19 4.78 -6.63 -12.68
N PRO A 20 4.61 -7.96 -12.67
CA PRO A 20 3.61 -8.67 -13.48
C PRO A 20 2.18 -8.19 -13.30
N LEU A 21 1.83 -7.64 -12.13
CA LEU A 21 0.50 -7.09 -11.89
C LEU A 21 0.30 -5.66 -12.40
N TYR A 22 1.33 -5.04 -13.00
CA TYR A 22 1.33 -3.61 -13.32
C TYR A 22 0.12 -3.19 -14.17
N ALA A 23 -0.20 -3.95 -15.23
CA ALA A 23 -1.31 -3.60 -16.12
C ALA A 23 -2.65 -3.53 -15.38
N VAL A 24 -2.95 -4.54 -14.55
CA VAL A 24 -4.20 -4.62 -13.79
C VAL A 24 -4.20 -3.62 -12.63
N GLU A 25 -3.06 -3.42 -11.97
CA GLU A 25 -2.89 -2.40 -10.94
C GLU A 25 -3.13 -0.99 -11.50
N ALA A 26 -2.57 -0.67 -12.67
CA ALA A 26 -2.74 0.63 -13.31
C ALA A 26 -4.21 0.92 -13.61
N GLU A 27 -4.94 -0.06 -14.17
CA GLU A 27 -6.38 0.04 -14.39
C GLU A 27 -7.16 0.31 -13.09
N HIS A 28 -6.90 -0.46 -12.04
CA HIS A 28 -7.58 -0.27 -10.75
C HIS A 28 -7.20 1.05 -10.07
N ARG A 29 -5.99 1.58 -10.31
CA ARG A 29 -5.60 2.91 -9.80
C ARG A 29 -6.33 4.05 -10.50
N GLU A 30 -6.89 3.82 -11.68
CA GLU A 30 -7.74 4.79 -12.38
C GLU A 30 -9.21 4.68 -11.97
N THR A 31 -9.71 3.46 -11.73
CA THR A 31 -11.16 3.21 -11.52
C THR A 31 -11.57 3.15 -10.04
N LEU A 32 -10.75 2.55 -9.17
CA LEU A 32 -11.10 2.38 -7.75
C LEU A 32 -11.19 3.67 -6.93
N PRO A 33 -10.38 4.73 -7.16
CA PRO A 33 -10.46 5.91 -6.31
C PRO A 33 -11.88 6.50 -6.25
N ASP A 34 -12.51 6.66 -7.42
CA ASP A 34 -13.86 7.21 -7.52
C ASP A 34 -14.90 6.24 -6.98
N ALA A 35 -14.81 4.94 -7.33
CA ALA A 35 -15.74 3.92 -6.85
C ALA A 35 -15.72 3.75 -5.32
N LEU A 36 -14.53 3.76 -4.70
CA LEU A 36 -14.36 3.71 -3.25
C LEU A 36 -14.86 4.98 -2.57
N ALA A 37 -14.63 6.15 -3.18
CA ALA A 37 -15.06 7.43 -2.63
C ALA A 37 -16.59 7.64 -2.72
N SER A 38 -17.23 7.19 -3.80
CA SER A 38 -18.69 7.28 -3.98
C SER A 38 -19.45 6.19 -3.26
N GLY A 39 -18.78 5.08 -2.90
CA GLY A 39 -19.44 3.88 -2.39
C GLY A 39 -20.16 3.08 -3.49
N GLU A 40 -19.68 3.16 -4.73
CA GLU A 40 -20.22 2.38 -5.87
C GLU A 40 -19.38 1.13 -6.17
N PHE A 41 -18.41 0.81 -5.32
CA PHE A 41 -17.56 -0.37 -5.45
C PHE A 41 -18.30 -1.66 -5.05
N GLY A 42 -18.03 -2.76 -5.76
CA GLY A 42 -18.54 -4.08 -5.43
C GLY A 42 -17.61 -4.87 -4.51
N TRP A 43 -18.05 -6.06 -4.07
CA TRP A 43 -17.24 -6.95 -3.22
C TRP A 43 -15.87 -7.26 -3.84
N ARG A 44 -15.84 -7.53 -5.16
CA ARG A 44 -14.61 -7.87 -5.89
C ARG A 44 -13.61 -6.73 -5.93
N ASP A 45 -14.07 -5.48 -5.92
CA ASP A 45 -13.21 -4.31 -5.95
C ASP A 45 -12.46 -4.15 -4.62
N ALA A 46 -13.16 -4.32 -3.50
CA ALA A 46 -12.55 -4.30 -2.17
C ALA A 46 -11.67 -5.54 -1.92
N GLU A 47 -12.14 -6.72 -2.34
CA GLU A 47 -11.36 -7.96 -2.26
C GLU A 47 -10.08 -7.88 -3.11
N TRP A 48 -10.14 -7.24 -4.27
CA TRP A 48 -8.96 -7.00 -5.10
C TRP A 48 -7.87 -6.26 -4.33
N VAL A 49 -8.19 -5.25 -3.52
CA VAL A 49 -7.18 -4.51 -2.74
C VAL A 49 -6.43 -5.44 -1.78
N VAL A 50 -7.16 -6.32 -1.09
CA VAL A 50 -6.58 -7.32 -0.17
C VAL A 50 -5.71 -8.31 -0.93
N GLN A 51 -6.23 -8.86 -2.03
CA GLN A 51 -5.48 -9.82 -2.85
C GLN A 51 -4.24 -9.18 -3.48
N TRP A 52 -4.36 -7.96 -4.01
CA TRP A 52 -3.28 -7.19 -4.59
C TRP A 52 -2.14 -6.99 -3.60
N TYR A 53 -2.45 -6.66 -2.33
CA TYR A 53 -1.45 -6.42 -1.29
C TYR A 53 -0.49 -7.61 -1.11
N TYR A 54 -1.00 -8.84 -1.18
CA TYR A 54 -0.18 -10.06 -1.06
C TYR A 54 0.38 -10.51 -2.41
N ARG A 55 -0.41 -10.46 -3.49
CA ARG A 55 -0.01 -10.97 -4.80
C ARG A 55 1.10 -10.14 -5.45
N ARG A 56 1.25 -8.86 -5.09
CA ARG A 56 2.36 -8.03 -5.58
C ARG A 56 3.75 -8.62 -5.28
N TYR A 57 3.88 -9.48 -4.26
CA TYR A 57 5.13 -10.21 -3.93
C TYR A 57 5.42 -11.42 -4.82
N LEU A 58 4.57 -11.75 -5.79
CA LEU A 58 4.79 -12.82 -6.78
C LEU A 58 5.15 -14.18 -6.18
N GLY A 59 4.53 -14.54 -5.06
CA GLY A 59 4.77 -15.80 -4.34
C GLY A 59 5.89 -15.76 -3.31
N ALA A 60 6.61 -14.65 -3.15
CA ALA A 60 7.58 -14.47 -2.06
C ALA A 60 6.93 -14.22 -0.69
N TYR A 61 5.63 -13.90 -0.66
CA TYR A 61 4.87 -13.79 0.59
C TYR A 61 4.46 -15.18 1.10
N PRO A 62 4.58 -15.50 2.40
CA PRO A 62 4.18 -16.80 2.94
C PRO A 62 2.72 -17.14 2.59
N ASP A 63 2.53 -18.24 1.86
CA ASP A 63 1.23 -18.61 1.31
C ASP A 63 0.18 -18.89 2.41
N ALA A 64 0.61 -19.44 3.55
CA ALA A 64 -0.26 -19.70 4.70
C ALA A 64 -0.80 -18.40 5.32
N ASP A 65 0.07 -17.40 5.53
CA ASP A 65 -0.32 -16.11 6.12
C ASP A 65 -1.26 -15.35 5.18
N ARG A 66 -0.96 -15.36 3.88
CA ARG A 66 -1.84 -14.80 2.84
C ARG A 66 -3.23 -15.44 2.88
N ARG A 67 -3.31 -16.77 2.83
CA ARG A 67 -4.60 -17.49 2.86
C ARG A 67 -5.38 -17.22 4.14
N ALA A 68 -4.72 -17.20 5.29
CA ALA A 68 -5.37 -16.92 6.57
C ALA A 68 -5.90 -15.48 6.67
N ALA A 69 -5.24 -14.51 6.03
CA ALA A 69 -5.76 -13.15 5.95
C ALA A 69 -6.93 -13.02 4.97
N GLU A 70 -6.82 -13.61 3.78
CA GLU A 70 -7.89 -13.63 2.77
C GLU A 70 -9.15 -14.36 3.30
N GLU A 71 -9.00 -15.48 4.01
CA GLU A 71 -10.09 -16.22 4.63
C GLU A 71 -10.81 -15.38 5.70
N ARG A 72 -10.05 -14.78 6.63
CA ARG A 72 -10.60 -13.86 7.63
C ARG A 72 -11.31 -12.66 7.00
N TYR A 73 -10.77 -12.14 5.89
CA TYR A 73 -11.42 -11.08 5.15
C TYR A 73 -12.78 -11.52 4.58
N GLY A 74 -12.86 -12.76 4.07
CA GLY A 74 -14.10 -13.37 3.58
C GLY A 74 -15.18 -13.59 4.63
N GLU A 75 -14.86 -13.49 5.93
CA GLU A 75 -15.84 -13.57 7.02
C GLU A 75 -16.59 -12.25 7.25
N ASN A 76 -16.10 -11.13 6.72
CA ASN A 76 -16.79 -9.84 6.82
C ASN A 76 -18.06 -9.86 5.96
N SER A 77 -19.12 -9.18 6.41
CA SER A 77 -20.28 -8.93 5.55
C SER A 77 -19.98 -7.80 4.56
N TYR A 78 -20.72 -7.79 3.45
CA TYR A 78 -20.63 -6.72 2.46
C TYR A 78 -20.90 -5.34 3.09
N GLU A 79 -21.91 -5.25 3.96
CA GLU A 79 -22.28 -4.03 4.67
C GLU A 79 -21.18 -3.55 5.61
N ALA A 80 -20.48 -4.46 6.28
CA ALA A 80 -19.37 -4.12 7.17
C ALA A 80 -18.20 -3.53 6.37
N VAL A 81 -17.83 -4.15 5.24
CA VAL A 81 -16.79 -3.62 4.34
C VAL A 81 -17.18 -2.24 3.81
N HIS A 82 -18.42 -2.10 3.34
CA HIS A 82 -18.92 -0.84 2.82
C HIS A 82 -18.94 0.28 3.87
N GLY A 83 -19.37 -0.06 5.10
CA GLY A 83 -19.34 0.85 6.25
C GLY A 83 -17.94 1.30 6.60
N ALA A 84 -16.99 0.37 6.72
CA ALA A 84 -15.60 0.69 7.06
C ALA A 84 -14.92 1.57 6.01
N VAL A 85 -15.17 1.35 4.71
CA VAL A 85 -14.66 2.21 3.64
C VAL A 85 -15.33 3.59 3.70
N ALA A 86 -16.64 3.67 3.90
CA ALA A 86 -17.34 4.95 4.03
C ALA A 86 -16.86 5.77 5.25
N ASP A 87 -16.66 5.10 6.39
CA ASP A 87 -16.08 5.71 7.59
C ASP A 87 -14.65 6.20 7.32
N ALA A 88 -13.85 5.42 6.60
CA ALA A 88 -12.52 5.85 6.17
C ALA A 88 -12.55 7.02 5.19
N VAL A 89 -13.57 7.15 4.33
CA VAL A 89 -13.76 8.33 3.46
C VAL A 89 -14.07 9.57 4.32
N ALA A 90 -15.01 9.45 5.26
CA ALA A 90 -15.48 10.55 6.10
C ALA A 90 -14.49 10.98 7.18
N ALA A 91 -13.64 10.07 7.66
CA ALA A 91 -12.72 10.34 8.76
C ALA A 91 -11.62 11.36 8.40
N ASP A 92 -11.25 12.17 9.39
CA ASP A 92 -10.15 13.13 9.31
C ASP A 92 -8.84 12.55 9.85
N GLY A 93 -7.78 12.69 9.07
CA GLY A 93 -6.43 12.25 9.46
C GLY A 93 -6.18 10.75 9.23
N THR A 94 -4.91 10.40 9.09
CA THR A 94 -4.48 9.04 8.74
C THR A 94 -4.92 8.01 9.78
N ALA A 95 -4.76 8.32 11.07
CA ALA A 95 -5.08 7.39 12.15
C ALA A 95 -6.56 6.97 12.18
N ALA A 96 -7.49 7.92 12.04
CA ALA A 96 -8.92 7.61 12.06
C ALA A 96 -9.36 6.83 10.81
N LYS A 97 -8.82 7.18 9.63
CA LYS A 97 -9.09 6.43 8.39
C LYS A 97 -8.58 5.00 8.48
N LEU A 98 -7.35 4.81 8.95
CA LEU A 98 -6.77 3.48 9.10
C LEU A 98 -7.49 2.66 10.17
N GLY A 99 -7.84 3.29 11.30
CA GLY A 99 -8.62 2.66 12.37
C GLY A 99 -9.96 2.10 11.89
N SER A 100 -10.65 2.82 11.02
CA SER A 100 -11.92 2.38 10.40
C SER A 100 -11.72 1.11 9.56
N LEU A 101 -10.64 1.06 8.77
CA LEU A 101 -10.32 -0.09 7.90
C LEU A 101 -9.85 -1.30 8.71
N THR A 102 -9.02 -1.08 9.74
CA THR A 102 -8.49 -2.16 10.59
C THR A 102 -9.51 -2.76 11.55
N ALA A 103 -10.73 -2.23 11.58
CA ALA A 103 -11.85 -2.88 12.27
C ALA A 103 -12.36 -4.12 11.52
N LEU A 104 -12.04 -4.26 10.23
CA LEU A 104 -12.42 -5.42 9.42
C LEU A 104 -11.53 -6.64 9.75
N SER A 105 -12.14 -7.82 9.80
CA SER A 105 -11.39 -9.07 9.95
C SER A 105 -10.45 -9.25 8.75
N GLY A 106 -9.21 -9.67 9.00
CA GLY A 106 -8.20 -9.84 7.94
C GLY A 106 -7.57 -8.55 7.39
N VAL A 107 -7.93 -7.37 7.92
CA VAL A 107 -7.32 -6.08 7.52
C VAL A 107 -6.43 -5.55 8.65
N ASP A 108 -5.13 -5.73 8.51
CA ASP A 108 -4.13 -5.11 9.38
C ASP A 108 -3.68 -3.74 8.82
N ALA A 109 -2.81 -3.02 9.54
CA ALA A 109 -2.34 -1.71 9.10
C ALA A 109 -1.72 -1.71 7.68
N PRO A 110 -0.93 -2.72 7.27
CA PRO A 110 -0.46 -2.82 5.89
C PRO A 110 -1.57 -2.99 4.86
N VAL A 111 -2.53 -3.89 5.06
CA VAL A 111 -3.68 -4.04 4.14
C VAL A 111 -4.55 -2.78 4.14
N GLY A 112 -4.81 -2.17 5.30
CA GLY A 112 -5.53 -0.90 5.42
C GLY A 112 -4.82 0.24 4.68
N SER A 113 -3.48 0.28 4.71
CA SER A 113 -2.71 1.25 3.92
C SER A 113 -2.85 1.07 2.41
N ALA A 114 -3.08 -0.16 1.93
CA ALA A 114 -3.39 -0.43 0.54
C ALA A 114 -4.74 0.15 0.14
N PHE A 115 -5.78 -0.03 0.97
CA PHE A 115 -7.07 0.63 0.78
C PHE A 115 -6.92 2.14 0.67
N LEU A 116 -6.15 2.78 1.57
CA LEU A 116 -5.90 4.22 1.47
C LEU A 116 -5.13 4.62 0.20
N ALA A 117 -4.21 3.78 -0.27
CA ALA A 117 -3.43 4.03 -1.49
C ALA A 117 -4.24 3.92 -2.79
N PHE A 118 -5.35 3.16 -2.78
CA PHE A 118 -6.33 3.15 -3.86
C PHE A 118 -7.40 4.23 -3.69
N LEU A 119 -7.88 4.47 -2.48
CA LEU A 119 -8.89 5.50 -2.20
C LEU A 119 -8.38 6.92 -2.43
N HIS A 120 -7.12 7.18 -2.06
CA HIS A 120 -6.51 8.51 -2.10
C HIS A 120 -5.07 8.42 -2.63
N PRO A 121 -4.90 8.08 -3.93
CA PRO A 121 -3.60 7.72 -4.53
C PRO A 121 -2.55 8.83 -4.50
N GLN A 122 -2.98 10.09 -4.36
CA GLN A 122 -2.08 11.24 -4.24
C GLN A 122 -1.61 11.50 -2.79
N ARG A 123 -2.24 10.85 -1.80
CA ARG A 123 -2.00 11.14 -0.36
C ARG A 123 -1.38 9.97 0.38
N TYR A 124 -1.63 8.72 -0.04
CA TYR A 124 -1.21 7.53 0.69
C TYR A 124 -0.45 6.54 -0.19
N LEU A 125 0.34 5.71 0.48
CA LEU A 125 1.08 4.58 -0.09
C LEU A 125 0.79 3.33 0.72
N ALA A 126 0.78 2.19 0.04
CA ALA A 126 0.81 0.91 0.71
C ALA A 126 2.15 0.79 1.45
N ALA A 127 2.11 0.40 2.72
CA ALA A 127 3.28 0.08 3.51
C ALA A 127 3.53 -1.42 3.49
N SER A 128 4.80 -1.81 3.48
CA SER A 128 5.20 -3.21 3.47
C SER A 128 6.64 -3.32 3.94
N ARG A 129 7.05 -4.52 4.37
CA ARG A 129 8.44 -4.80 4.74
C ARG A 129 9.42 -4.44 3.62
N ARG A 130 9.03 -4.62 2.35
CA ARG A 130 9.91 -4.38 1.19
C ARG A 130 10.26 -2.90 1.04
N GLU A 131 9.28 -2.02 0.90
CA GLU A 131 9.51 -0.56 0.76
C GLU A 131 10.17 0.01 2.02
N TRP A 132 9.79 -0.51 3.20
CA TRP A 132 10.38 -0.09 4.47
C TRP A 132 11.87 -0.40 4.55
N GLU A 133 12.27 -1.64 4.27
CA GLU A 133 13.69 -2.01 4.31
C GLU A 133 14.50 -1.34 3.20
N THR A 134 13.88 -0.99 2.07
CA THR A 134 14.52 -0.14 1.04
C THR A 134 14.81 1.27 1.58
N LEU A 135 13.84 1.91 2.23
CA LEU A 135 14.04 3.22 2.88
C LEU A 135 15.10 3.15 3.99
N ARG A 136 15.10 2.08 4.77
CA ARG A 136 16.10 1.84 5.82
C ARG A 136 17.50 1.65 5.25
N ALA A 137 17.65 0.85 4.20
CA ALA A 137 18.93 0.68 3.49
C ALA A 137 19.41 1.98 2.80
N ALA A 138 18.50 2.93 2.59
CA ALA A 138 18.80 4.27 2.11
C ALA A 138 19.11 5.28 3.24
N GLY A 139 18.93 4.91 4.51
CA GLY A 139 19.11 5.80 5.65
C GLY A 139 17.95 6.78 5.87
N GLU A 140 16.80 6.58 5.23
CA GLU A 140 15.61 7.42 5.42
C GLU A 140 14.75 6.98 6.62
N LEU A 141 14.94 5.72 7.06
CA LEU A 141 14.34 5.15 8.26
C LEU A 141 15.43 4.45 9.09
N ASP A 142 15.41 4.65 10.40
CA ASP A 142 16.40 4.01 11.29
C ASP A 142 15.92 2.65 11.80
N ALA A 143 14.62 2.56 12.09
CA ALA A 143 14.00 1.39 12.71
C ALA A 143 13.70 0.28 11.68
N PRO A 144 13.88 -1.01 12.04
CA PRO A 144 13.44 -2.12 11.20
C PRO A 144 11.92 -2.14 11.06
N TYR A 145 11.40 -2.88 10.07
CA TYR A 145 9.96 -3.03 9.88
C TYR A 145 9.29 -3.67 11.13
N PRO A 146 8.32 -2.99 11.78
CA PRO A 146 7.61 -3.56 12.92
C PRO A 146 6.65 -4.69 12.50
N ASP A 147 6.44 -5.66 13.39
CA ASP A 147 5.64 -6.86 13.11
C ASP A 147 4.70 -7.20 14.29
N PRO A 148 3.41 -6.80 14.24
CA PRO A 148 2.76 -5.97 13.20
C PRO A 148 3.08 -4.47 13.37
N PRO A 149 2.99 -3.65 12.30
CA PRO A 149 3.14 -2.21 12.41
C PRO A 149 1.91 -1.54 13.03
N ALA A 150 2.15 -0.57 13.91
CA ALA A 150 1.12 0.28 14.48
C ALA A 150 0.75 1.43 13.52
N VAL A 151 -0.32 2.16 13.86
CA VAL A 151 -0.77 3.34 13.10
C VAL A 151 0.32 4.41 13.06
N GLU A 152 1.01 4.63 14.18
CA GLU A 152 2.09 5.60 14.31
C GLU A 152 3.31 5.22 13.45
N ASP A 153 3.56 3.92 13.28
CA ASP A 153 4.59 3.42 12.37
C ASP A 153 4.25 3.76 10.92
N TYR A 154 2.99 3.57 10.54
CA TYR A 154 2.51 3.93 9.21
C TYR A 154 2.59 5.45 8.95
N GLU A 155 2.19 6.28 9.91
CA GLU A 155 2.28 7.74 9.78
C GLU A 155 3.72 8.22 9.61
N ARG A 156 4.65 7.63 10.37
CA ARG A 156 6.09 7.89 10.24
C ARG A 156 6.59 7.48 8.85
N TYR A 157 6.27 6.27 8.40
CA TYR A 157 6.60 5.81 7.05
C TYR A 157 6.10 6.77 5.97
N LEU A 158 4.82 7.15 6.04
CA LEU A 158 4.20 8.03 5.07
C LEU A 158 4.83 9.43 5.07
N ARG A 159 5.18 9.97 6.24
CA ARG A 159 5.89 11.24 6.36
C ARG A 159 7.26 11.18 5.70
N THR A 160 8.02 10.10 5.95
CA THR A 160 9.31 9.87 5.30
C THR A 160 9.16 9.80 3.78
N CYS A 161 8.23 9.00 3.28
CA CYS A 161 7.96 8.89 1.84
C CYS A 161 7.62 10.25 1.20
N ARG A 162 6.79 11.07 1.85
CA ARG A 162 6.48 12.42 1.35
C ARG A 162 7.71 13.33 1.30
N GLY A 163 8.58 13.26 2.31
CA GLY A 163 9.84 14.01 2.31
C GLY A 163 10.77 13.59 1.17
N VAL A 164 10.90 12.28 0.92
CA VAL A 164 11.69 11.74 -0.20
C VAL A 164 11.08 12.17 -1.53
N ALA A 165 9.76 12.01 -1.71
CA ALA A 165 9.07 12.37 -2.94
C ALA A 165 9.22 13.87 -3.25
N GLN A 166 9.13 14.73 -2.25
CA GLN A 166 9.37 16.17 -2.38
C GLN A 166 10.82 16.47 -2.78
N ARG A 167 11.80 15.84 -2.13
CA ARG A 167 13.23 16.02 -2.43
C ARG A 167 13.58 15.52 -3.84
N CYS A 168 12.90 14.49 -4.31
CA CYS A 168 13.07 13.92 -5.64
C CYS A 168 12.19 14.57 -6.71
N ASP A 169 11.37 15.56 -6.35
CA ASP A 169 10.39 16.21 -7.23
C ASP A 169 9.52 15.20 -8.02
N CYS A 170 8.93 14.24 -7.31
CA CYS A 170 8.13 13.19 -7.91
C CYS A 170 6.83 12.90 -7.14
N SER A 171 5.90 12.19 -7.78
CA SER A 171 4.67 11.76 -7.12
C SER A 171 4.94 10.62 -6.13
N LEU A 172 4.06 10.47 -5.13
CA LEU A 172 4.11 9.30 -4.23
C LEU A 172 4.05 7.98 -5.01
N TRP A 173 3.26 7.94 -6.08
CA TRP A 173 3.18 6.75 -6.94
C TRP A 173 4.51 6.44 -7.64
N THR A 174 5.18 7.46 -8.18
CA THR A 174 6.53 7.33 -8.74
C THR A 174 7.51 6.79 -7.71
N LEU A 175 7.47 7.33 -6.48
CA LEU A 175 8.31 6.84 -5.39
C LEU A 175 7.98 5.38 -5.02
N SER A 176 6.70 5.01 -4.90
CA SER A 176 6.25 3.65 -4.59
C SER A 176 6.81 2.63 -5.58
N ARG A 177 6.72 2.93 -6.88
CA ARG A 177 7.26 2.10 -7.95
C ARG A 177 8.77 1.94 -7.83
N ALA A 178 9.49 3.04 -7.58
CA ALA A 178 10.94 3.01 -7.40
C ALA A 178 11.37 2.18 -6.17
N LEU A 179 10.72 2.37 -5.02
CA LEU A 179 11.02 1.64 -3.78
C LEU A 179 10.76 0.14 -3.93
N TRP A 180 9.67 -0.22 -4.63
CA TRP A 180 9.35 -1.61 -4.92
C TRP A 180 10.41 -2.27 -5.79
N THR A 181 10.78 -1.65 -6.91
CA THR A 181 11.82 -2.17 -7.83
C THR A 181 13.17 -2.33 -7.12
N LEU A 182 13.57 -1.34 -6.32
CA LEU A 182 14.79 -1.42 -5.52
C LEU A 182 14.73 -2.54 -4.48
N GLY A 183 13.57 -2.74 -3.88
CA GLY A 183 13.33 -3.81 -2.92
C GLY A 183 13.39 -5.20 -3.56
N SER A 184 12.77 -5.39 -4.72
CA SER A 184 12.81 -6.68 -5.43
C SER A 184 14.21 -7.07 -5.88
N GLU A 185 15.04 -6.11 -6.29
CA GLU A 185 16.44 -6.35 -6.66
C GLU A 185 17.31 -6.73 -5.45
N ARG A 186 16.98 -6.24 -4.25
CA ARG A 186 17.65 -6.66 -3.01
C ARG A 186 17.25 -8.07 -2.56
N ASP A 187 16.02 -8.47 -2.86
CA ASP A 187 15.47 -9.77 -2.48
C ASP A 187 15.85 -10.90 -3.47
N SER A 188 16.40 -10.56 -4.63
CA SER A 188 16.85 -11.47 -5.71
C SER A 188 18.30 -11.90 -5.52
#